data_AF-B4FF20-F1
#
_entry.id   AF-B4FF20-F1
#
_cell.length_a   1.000
_cell.length_b   1.000
_cell.length_c   1.000
_cell.angle_alpha   90.00
_cell.angle_beta   90.00
_cell.angle_gamma   90.00
#
_symmetry.space_group_name_H-M   'P 1'
#
loop_
_entity.id
_entity.type
_entity.pdbx_description
1 polymer ?
#
loop_
_entity_poly.entity_id
_entity_poly.type
_entity_poly.pdbx_seq_one_letter_code
_entity_poly.pdbx_strand_id
1 'polypeptide(L)'
;MASSSDPWMKEYNEASRLADDISSMIADRGSLPQSGPEIMRHTSAIRRKITILGTRLDSLESLFGRIPPKSITDKEMHKRQDMLSSLKSKAKQMATSFNMSNFANREDLLGQSKMPDDMSRVAGLDNQGIVGLQRQIMKGIGLLWFVQ
;
A
#
# COMPACT_ATOMS: atom_id res chain seq x y z
N MET A 1 -18.33 8.62 -29.58
CA MET A 1 -18.35 8.62 -28.10
C MET A 1 -17.38 7.54 -27.65
N ALA A 2 -16.25 7.91 -27.04
CA ALA A 2 -15.36 6.92 -26.47
C ALA A 2 -16.08 6.31 -25.26
N SER A 3 -16.47 5.04 -25.33
CA SER A 3 -16.84 4.27 -24.16
C SER A 3 -15.67 4.36 -23.19
N SER A 4 -15.79 5.20 -22.17
CA SER A 4 -14.76 5.40 -21.17
C SER A 4 -14.55 4.05 -20.49
N SER A 5 -13.47 3.36 -20.87
CA SER A 5 -13.15 2.04 -20.33
C SER A 5 -13.16 2.15 -18.80
N ASP A 6 -13.90 1.26 -18.13
CA ASP A 6 -14.07 1.31 -16.68
C ASP A 6 -12.70 1.40 -16.00
N PRO A 7 -12.42 2.48 -15.24
CA PRO A 7 -11.07 2.76 -14.75
C PRO A 7 -10.58 1.68 -13.78
N TRP A 8 -11.50 1.10 -13.01
CA TRP A 8 -11.21 -0.02 -12.12
C TRP A 8 -10.82 -1.26 -12.94
N MET A 9 -11.57 -1.59 -13.99
CA MET A 9 -11.27 -2.73 -14.86
C MET A 9 -9.95 -2.55 -15.59
N LYS A 10 -9.61 -1.33 -16.01
CA LYS A 10 -8.29 -1.03 -16.61
C LYS A 10 -7.16 -1.31 -15.62
N GLU A 11 -7.25 -0.79 -14.40
CA GLU A 11 -6.25 -1.00 -13.36
C GLU A 11 -6.14 -2.48 -12.97
N TYR A 12 -7.27 -3.20 -12.95
CA TYR A 12 -7.32 -4.63 -12.67
C TYR A 12 -6.57 -5.43 -13.72
N ASN A 13 -6.77 -5.12 -15.00
CA ASN A 13 -6.06 -5.80 -16.08
C ASN A 13 -4.55 -5.58 -16.00
N GLU A 14 -4.10 -4.37 -15.68
CA GLU A 14 -2.67 -4.06 -15.50
C GLU A 14 -2.07 -4.78 -14.29
N ALA A 15 -2.79 -4.81 -13.16
CA ALA A 15 -2.37 -5.54 -11.97
C ALA A 15 -2.34 -7.07 -12.23
N SER A 16 -3.32 -7.60 -12.96
CA SER A 16 -3.41 -9.01 -13.34
C SER A 16 -2.26 -9.43 -14.26
N ARG A 17 -1.96 -8.63 -15.29
CA ARG A 17 -0.81 -8.84 -16.17
C ARG A 17 0.52 -8.83 -15.41
N LEU A 18 0.69 -7.89 -14.48
CA LEU A 18 1.88 -7.84 -13.64
C LEU A 18 2.01 -9.07 -12.75
N ALA A 19 0.90 -9.57 -12.20
CA ALA A 19 0.89 -10.80 -11.41
C ALA A 19 1.22 -12.04 -12.25
N ASP A 20 0.81 -12.08 -13.53
CA ASP A 20 1.16 -13.17 -14.46
C ASP A 20 2.65 -13.14 -14.83
N ASP A 21 3.17 -11.95 -15.14
CA ASP A 21 4.60 -11.74 -15.40
C ASP A 21 5.47 -12.11 -14.19
N ILE A 22 5.06 -11.79 -12.96
CA ILE A 22 5.75 -12.26 -11.75
C ILE A 22 5.71 -13.79 -11.68
N SER A 23 4.56 -14.42 -11.93
CA SER A 23 4.45 -15.88 -11.96
C SER A 23 5.39 -16.50 -13.00
N SER A 24 5.49 -15.91 -14.19
CA SER A 24 6.41 -16.34 -15.24
C SER A 24 7.88 -16.20 -14.81
N MET A 25 8.26 -15.07 -14.22
CA MET A 25 9.61 -14.87 -13.67
C MET A 25 9.92 -15.87 -12.55
N ILE A 26 8.96 -16.20 -11.68
CA ILE A 26 9.16 -17.20 -10.63
C ILE A 26 9.42 -18.59 -11.23
N ALA A 27 8.71 -18.95 -12.30
CA ALA A 27 8.93 -20.22 -13.01
C ALA A 27 10.31 -20.24 -13.69
N ASP A 28 10.70 -19.16 -14.35
CA ASP A 28 12.00 -19.02 -15.03
C ASP A 28 13.18 -19.11 -14.04
N ARG A 29 12.99 -18.63 -12.80
CA ARG A 29 14.02 -18.69 -11.74
C ARG A 29 14.55 -20.12 -11.50
N GLY A 30 13.74 -21.15 -11.73
CA GLY A 30 14.16 -22.55 -11.59
C GLY A 30 15.22 -22.99 -12.60
N SER A 31 15.35 -22.28 -13.73
CA SER A 31 16.34 -22.54 -14.77
C SER A 31 17.69 -21.87 -14.50
N LEU A 32 17.73 -20.89 -13.59
CA LEU A 32 18.93 -20.14 -13.25
C LEU A 32 19.83 -20.92 -12.29
N PRO A 33 21.16 -20.71 -12.36
CA PRO A 33 22.08 -21.30 -11.40
C PRO A 33 21.76 -20.85 -9.97
N GLN A 34 21.85 -21.78 -9.02
CA GLN A 34 21.45 -21.56 -7.62
C GLN A 34 22.34 -20.53 -6.87
N SER A 35 23.49 -20.17 -7.44
CA SER A 35 24.41 -19.17 -6.88
C SER A 35 24.94 -18.27 -7.99
N GLY A 36 25.12 -16.98 -7.69
CA GLY A 36 25.70 -16.00 -8.61
C GLY A 36 24.95 -14.66 -8.68
N PRO A 37 25.53 -13.67 -9.38
CA PRO A 37 24.93 -12.34 -9.51
C PRO A 37 23.62 -12.36 -10.31
N GLU A 38 23.43 -13.31 -11.24
CA GLU A 38 22.20 -13.43 -12.04
C GLU A 38 20.98 -13.79 -11.18
N ILE A 39 21.07 -14.82 -10.34
CA ILE A 39 19.96 -15.21 -9.46
C ILE A 39 19.60 -14.10 -8.45
N MET A 40 20.61 -13.34 -7.99
CA MET A 40 20.39 -12.18 -7.13
C MET A 40 19.66 -11.05 -7.87
N ARG A 41 20.10 -10.71 -9.09
CA ARG A 41 19.42 -9.71 -9.95
C ARG A 41 17.99 -10.12 -10.23
N HIS A 42 17.78 -11.38 -10.60
CA HIS A 42 16.46 -11.94 -10.88
C HIS A 42 15.55 -11.87 -9.65
N THR A 43 16.06 -12.27 -8.49
CA THR A 43 15.34 -12.21 -7.21
C THR A 43 14.98 -10.76 -6.83
N SER A 44 15.89 -9.81 -6.99
CA SER A 44 15.64 -8.38 -6.76
C SER A 44 14.59 -7.81 -7.72
N ALA A 45 14.63 -8.19 -8.99
CA ALA A 45 13.64 -7.77 -9.99
C ALA A 45 12.24 -8.29 -9.65
N ILE A 46 12.11 -9.56 -9.25
CA ILE A 46 10.85 -10.14 -8.78
C ILE A 46 10.33 -9.37 -7.55
N ARG A 47 11.17 -9.15 -6.53
CA ARG A 47 10.79 -8.39 -5.33
C ARG A 47 10.27 -6.99 -5.69
N ARG A 48 10.95 -6.28 -6.59
CA ARG A 48 10.51 -4.96 -7.07
C ARG A 48 9.14 -5.03 -7.74
N LYS A 49 8.90 -6.02 -8.60
CA LYS A 49 7.60 -6.21 -9.26
C LYS A 49 6.49 -6.54 -8.26
N ILE A 50 6.75 -7.36 -7.24
CA ILE A 50 5.81 -7.62 -6.14
C ILE A 50 5.45 -6.32 -5.41
N THR A 51 6.41 -5.45 -5.11
CA THR A 51 6.14 -4.13 -4.49
C THR A 51 5.27 -3.23 -5.37
N ILE A 52 5.51 -3.22 -6.69
CA ILE A 52 4.69 -2.48 -7.66
C ILE A 52 3.27 -3.04 -7.68
N LEU A 53 3.11 -4.37 -7.71
CA LEU A 53 1.80 -5.04 -7.64
C LEU A 53 1.02 -4.64 -6.39
N GLY A 54 1.68 -4.59 -5.22
CA GLY A 54 1.06 -4.12 -3.99
C GLY A 54 0.51 -2.68 -4.09
N THR A 55 1.20 -1.81 -4.84
CA THR A 55 0.74 -0.41 -5.05
C THR A 55 -0.42 -0.33 -6.03
N ARG A 56 -0.45 -1.20 -7.04
CA ARG A 56 -1.58 -1.35 -7.97
C ARG A 56 -2.82 -1.87 -7.24
N LEU A 57 -2.65 -2.79 -6.29
CA LEU A 57 -3.74 -3.31 -5.45
C LEU A 57 -4.34 -2.23 -4.53
N ASP A 58 -3.51 -1.38 -3.94
CA ASP A 58 -3.95 -0.20 -3.18
C ASP A 58 -4.74 0.79 -4.07
N SER A 59 -4.25 1.04 -5.28
CA SER A 59 -4.95 1.88 -6.26
C SER A 59 -6.31 1.30 -6.67
N LEU A 60 -6.39 -0.03 -6.84
CA LEU A 60 -7.65 -0.73 -7.12
C LEU A 60 -8.66 -0.61 -5.98
N GLU A 61 -8.20 -0.74 -4.73
CA GLU A 61 -9.04 -0.58 -3.55
C GLU A 61 -9.55 0.85 -3.42
N SER A 62 -8.67 1.84 -3.64
CA SER A 62 -9.05 3.26 -3.69
C SER A 62 -10.10 3.53 -4.76
N LEU A 63 -9.90 3.02 -5.98
CA LEU A 63 -10.87 3.14 -7.06
C LEU A 63 -12.19 2.46 -6.71
N PHE A 64 -12.16 1.30 -6.06
CA PHE A 64 -13.34 0.57 -5.63
C PHE A 64 -14.15 1.36 -4.60
N GLY A 65 -13.49 1.94 -3.59
CA GLY A 65 -14.14 2.78 -2.57
C GLY A 65 -14.73 4.10 -3.12
N ARG A 66 -14.29 4.54 -4.32
CA ARG A 66 -14.82 5.74 -4.99
C ARG A 66 -16.00 5.45 -5.91
N ILE A 67 -16.37 4.18 -6.13
CA ILE A 67 -17.52 3.82 -6.96
C ILE A 67 -18.81 4.21 -6.21
N PRO A 68 -19.65 5.10 -6.76
CA PRO A 68 -20.90 5.45 -6.10
C PRO A 68 -21.85 4.24 -6.09
N PRO A 69 -22.54 3.95 -4.97
CA PRO A 69 -23.36 2.73 -4.80
C PRO A 69 -24.53 2.62 -5.79
N LYS A 70 -24.92 3.72 -6.44
CA LYS A 70 -25.99 3.77 -7.46
C LYS A 70 -25.48 3.48 -8.88
N SER A 71 -24.17 3.43 -9.10
CA SER A 71 -23.57 3.32 -10.44
C SER A 71 -23.26 1.90 -10.89
N ILE A 72 -23.23 0.95 -9.96
CA ILE A 72 -22.91 -0.45 -10.23
C ILE A 72 -23.94 -1.34 -9.54
N THR A 73 -24.34 -2.41 -10.22
CA THR A 73 -25.22 -3.43 -9.62
C THR A 73 -24.48 -4.13 -8.48
N ASP A 74 -25.20 -4.48 -7.42
CA ASP A 74 -24.68 -5.24 -6.27
C ASP A 74 -23.89 -6.50 -6.69
N LYS A 75 -24.41 -7.25 -7.67
CA LYS A 75 -23.73 -8.41 -8.26
C LYS A 75 -22.34 -8.08 -8.84
N GLU A 76 -22.21 -6.96 -9.53
CA GLU A 76 -20.94 -6.54 -10.12
C GLU A 76 -19.99 -5.99 -9.06
N MET A 77 -20.51 -5.37 -7.99
CA MET A 77 -19.72 -4.95 -6.83
C MET A 77 -19.10 -6.16 -6.12
N HIS A 78 -19.90 -7.20 -5.84
CA HIS A 78 -19.42 -8.45 -5.27
C HIS A 78 -18.37 -9.13 -6.14
N LYS A 79 -18.60 -9.17 -7.46
CA LYS A 79 -17.64 -9.72 -8.43
C LYS A 79 -16.30 -8.98 -8.40
N ARG A 80 -16.31 -7.64 -8.37
CA ARG A 80 -15.09 -6.82 -8.27
C ARG A 80 -14.35 -7.05 -6.96
N GLN A 81 -15.08 -7.21 -5.85
CA GLN A 81 -14.51 -7.54 -4.55
C GLN A 81 -13.83 -8.92 -4.55
N ASP A 82 -14.46 -9.94 -5.14
CA ASP A 82 -13.88 -11.28 -5.29
C ASP A 82 -12.59 -11.25 -6.12
N MET A 83 -12.64 -10.58 -7.29
CA MET A 83 -11.48 -10.41 -8.16
C MET A 83 -10.30 -9.71 -7.45
N LEU A 84 -10.57 -8.66 -6.66
CA LEU A 84 -9.56 -7.98 -5.85
C LEU A 84 -8.99 -8.90 -4.76
N SER A 85 -9.86 -9.64 -4.07
CA SER A 85 -9.48 -10.55 -2.98
C SER A 85 -8.57 -11.68 -3.49
N SER A 86 -8.91 -12.26 -4.64
CA SER A 86 -8.09 -13.26 -5.32
C SER A 86 -6.70 -12.73 -5.68
N LEU A 87 -6.63 -11.51 -6.24
CA LEU A 87 -5.35 -10.91 -6.63
C LEU A 87 -4.49 -10.53 -5.41
N LYS A 88 -5.09 -10.03 -4.33
CA LYS A 88 -4.40 -9.80 -3.04
C LYS A 88 -3.84 -11.09 -2.47
N SER A 89 -4.62 -12.16 -2.45
CA SER A 89 -4.18 -13.48 -1.99
C SER A 89 -2.97 -13.98 -2.80
N LYS A 90 -3.03 -13.88 -4.14
CA LYS A 90 -1.91 -14.23 -5.02
C LYS A 90 -0.66 -13.40 -4.74
N ALA A 91 -0.80 -12.09 -4.57
CA ALA A 91 0.32 -11.20 -4.25
C ALA A 91 0.97 -11.54 -2.89
N LYS A 92 0.17 -11.88 -1.88
CA LYS A 92 0.65 -12.31 -0.56
C LYS A 92 1.39 -13.64 -0.60
N GLN A 93 0.92 -14.59 -1.42
CA GLN A 93 1.64 -15.84 -1.68
C GLN A 93 2.99 -15.58 -2.32
N MET A 94 3.05 -14.76 -3.38
CA MET A 94 4.31 -14.36 -4.03
C MET A 94 5.27 -13.69 -3.05
N ALA A 95 4.79 -12.76 -2.22
CA ALA A 95 5.60 -12.09 -1.22
C ALA A 95 6.20 -13.07 -0.19
N THR A 96 5.39 -14.03 0.28
CA THR A 96 5.84 -15.09 1.20
C THR A 96 6.94 -15.94 0.57
N SER A 97 6.80 -16.36 -0.69
CA SER A 97 7.84 -17.14 -1.41
C SER A 97 9.19 -16.41 -1.49
N PHE A 98 9.20 -15.07 -1.41
CA PHE A 98 10.41 -14.25 -1.48
C PHE A 98 10.88 -13.71 -0.12
N ASN A 99 10.29 -14.20 0.98
CA ASN A 99 10.54 -13.77 2.36
C ASN A 99 10.35 -12.24 2.54
N MET A 100 9.32 -11.67 1.91
CA MET A 100 9.01 -10.25 2.01
C MET A 100 8.07 -9.97 3.19
N SER A 101 8.57 -10.13 4.42
CA SER A 101 7.79 -9.94 5.66
C SER A 101 7.13 -8.55 5.76
N ASN A 102 7.79 -7.53 5.19
CA ASN A 102 7.28 -6.15 5.17
C ASN A 102 6.12 -5.92 4.20
N PHE A 103 5.83 -6.87 3.30
CA PHE A 103 4.67 -6.79 2.40
C PHE A 103 3.36 -6.98 3.14
N ALA A 104 3.32 -7.89 4.13
CA ALA A 104 2.18 -8.07 5.02
C ALA A 104 2.05 -6.88 5.99
N ASN A 105 3.17 -6.36 6.50
CA ASN A 105 3.19 -5.18 7.37
C ASN A 105 2.71 -3.92 6.62
N ARG A 106 2.88 -3.84 5.29
CA ARG A 106 2.30 -2.75 4.49
C ARG A 106 0.77 -2.70 4.59
N GLU A 107 0.07 -3.83 4.68
CA GLU A 107 -1.39 -3.84 4.87
C GLU A 107 -1.78 -3.19 6.20
N ASP A 108 -0.95 -3.33 7.24
CA ASP A 108 -1.11 -2.71 8.56
C ASP A 108 -0.69 -1.22 8.56
N LEU A 109 0.42 -0.88 7.89
CA LEU A 109 0.87 0.51 7.70
C LEU A 109 -0.09 1.35 6.84
N LEU A 110 -0.75 0.73 5.86
CA LEU A 110 -1.83 1.33 5.09
C LEU A 110 -3.20 1.15 5.78
N GLY A 111 -3.24 0.37 6.85
CA GLY A 111 -4.38 0.06 7.70
C GLY A 111 -4.71 1.19 8.69
N GLN A 112 -4.91 2.41 8.19
CA GLN A 112 -5.87 3.38 8.73
C GLN A 112 -6.00 4.56 7.76
N SER A 113 -6.89 4.41 6.76
CA SER A 113 -7.67 5.56 6.28
C SER A 113 -8.82 5.91 7.23
N LYS A 114 -8.83 5.39 8.48
CA LYS A 114 -9.42 6.16 9.56
C LYS A 114 -8.46 7.30 9.81
N MET A 115 -8.81 8.43 9.19
CA MET A 115 -8.30 9.79 9.46
C MET A 115 -7.66 9.78 10.85
N PRO A 116 -6.40 10.24 11.00
CA PRO A 116 -5.89 10.43 12.34
C PRO A 116 -6.92 11.31 13.05
N ASP A 117 -7.49 10.79 14.13
CA ASP A 117 -8.11 11.60 15.19
C ASP A 117 -6.99 12.37 15.93
N ASP A 118 -6.07 12.94 15.14
CA ASP A 118 -5.03 13.89 15.53
C ASP A 118 -5.42 15.30 15.04
N MET A 119 -6.48 15.41 14.22
CA MET A 119 -7.16 16.70 13.98
C MET A 119 -8.22 17.02 15.04
N SER A 120 -8.70 16.03 15.81
CA SER A 120 -9.64 16.24 16.92
C SER A 120 -8.99 16.92 18.13
N ARG A 121 -7.66 16.87 18.24
CA ARG A 121 -6.90 17.56 19.30
C ARG A 121 -6.47 18.99 18.97
N VAL A 122 -6.80 19.50 17.78
CA VAL A 122 -6.48 20.88 17.38
C VAL A 122 -7.74 21.67 16.99
N ALA A 123 -8.89 21.00 16.80
CA ALA A 123 -10.17 21.67 16.53
C ALA A 123 -10.68 22.60 17.64
N GLY A 124 -10.01 22.65 18.80
CA GLY A 124 -10.40 23.47 19.96
C GLY A 124 -9.30 24.36 20.54
N LEU A 125 -8.20 24.63 19.83
CA LEU A 125 -7.16 25.55 20.31
C LEU A 125 -7.13 26.81 19.45
N ASP A 126 -7.70 27.88 20.01
CA ASP A 126 -7.50 29.26 19.56
C ASP A 126 -6.00 29.57 19.40
N ASN A 127 -5.67 30.48 18.47
CA ASN A 127 -4.30 30.87 18.11
C ASN A 127 -3.40 31.28 19.31
N GLN A 128 -3.96 31.53 20.49
CA GLN A 128 -3.20 31.72 21.74
C GLN A 128 -2.54 30.45 22.31
N GLY A 129 -3.05 29.24 22.01
CA GLY A 129 -2.56 27.99 22.60
C GLY A 129 -1.21 27.49 22.04
N ILE A 130 -0.96 27.70 20.75
CA ILE A 130 0.25 27.25 20.05
C ILE A 130 1.50 27.98 20.57
N VAL A 131 1.37 29.26 20.92
CA VAL A 131 2.47 30.06 21.50
C VAL A 131 2.77 29.65 22.95
N GLY A 132 1.79 29.08 23.67
CA GLY A 132 1.98 28.57 25.04
C GLY A 132 2.90 27.36 25.11
N LEU A 133 2.71 26.39 24.20
CA LEU A 133 3.52 25.17 24.10
C LEU A 133 4.98 25.47 23.74
N GLN A 134 5.22 26.40 22.81
CA GLN A 134 6.57 26.83 22.45
C GLN A 134 7.30 27.49 23.64
N ARG A 135 6.57 28.21 24.50
CA ARG A 135 7.13 28.88 25.69
C ARG A 135 7.46 27.91 26.84
N GLN A 136 6.76 26.77 26.93
CA GLN A 136 7.08 25.72 27.90
C GLN A 136 8.36 24.96 27.53
N ILE A 137 8.57 24.68 26.24
CA ILE A 137 9.79 24.02 25.75
C ILE A 137 11.02 24.92 25.96
N MET A 138 10.87 26.24 25.76
CA MET A 138 11.96 27.21 26.03
C MET A 138 12.35 27.32 27.50
N LYS A 139 11.44 27.06 28.46
CA LYS A 139 11.78 27.09 29.90
C LYS A 139 12.38 25.77 30.40
N GLY A 140 12.05 24.64 29.79
CA GLY A 140 12.57 23.32 30.18
C GLY A 140 14.05 23.10 29.83
N ILE A 141 14.56 23.74 28.77
CA ILE A 141 15.96 23.61 28.33
C ILE A 141 16.93 24.48 29.15
N GLY A 142 16.45 25.51 29.86
CA GLY A 142 17.28 26.42 30.65
C GLY A 142 17.61 25.96 32.07
N LEU A 143 16.96 24.91 32.59
CA LEU A 143 17.15 24.44 33.97
C LEU A 143 18.01 23.18 34.10
N LEU A 144 18.48 22.59 32.99
CA LEU A 144 19.36 21.41 33.01
C LEU A 144 20.86 21.76 32.87
N TRP A 145 21.22 23.04 32.75
CA TRP A 145 22.61 23.51 32.66
C TRP A 145 23.14 24.18 33.94
N PHE A 146 22.38 24.09 35.04
CA PHE A 146 22.81 24.63 36.33
C PHE A 146 22.38 23.68 37.46
N VAL A 147 23.03 22.53 37.57
CA VAL A 147 23.31 21.81 38.83
C VAL A 147 24.23 20.63 38.50
N GLN A 148 25.37 20.62 39.22
CA GLN A 148 26.47 19.66 39.31
C GLN A 148 27.54 19.68 38.20
#